data_AF-A0A7X9HAF1-F1
#
_entry.id   AF-A0A7X9HAF1-F1
#
_cell.length_a   1.000
_cell.length_b   1.000
_cell.length_c   1.000
_cell.angle_alpha   90.00
_cell.angle_beta   90.00
_cell.angle_gamma   90.00
#
_symmetry.space_group_name_H-M   'P 1'
#
loop_
_entity.id
_entity.type
_entity.pdbx_description
1 polymer ?
#
loop_
_entity_poly.entity_id
_entity_poly.type
_entity_poly.pdbx_seq_one_letter_code
_entity_poly.pdbx_strand_id
1 'polypeptide(L)'
;MENQIKKWKISTIVLSILVVILVVILIKPSFGSPQKIGEDTIGYINQELLAGQGTATLGGIKKSEIIDGMYEVELDIQGDTFKSFVTQDGRYLFVDGPLDMSETLSNEAQSLPEMLEKESTEVEGWFQEITELDVCMENNKPIVYFFGSDSCPYCEWEKPIIEEVVAEFGDAIDYRKRYDGTTDVDVLLNYSQGAVPTIIVGCKYYRTGAGQSLGEEGEKEALRAVFCRATGGIPSSVCGE
;
A
#
# COMPACT_ATOMS: atom_id res chain seq x y z
N MET A 1 -35.05 -2.33 40.52
CA MET A 1 -34.00 -1.64 41.31
C MET A 1 -33.26 -0.72 40.36
N GLU A 2 -33.61 0.57 40.36
CA GLU A 2 -32.93 1.57 39.52
C GLU A 2 -31.54 1.88 40.08
N ASN A 3 -30.52 1.63 39.28
CA ASN A 3 -29.14 1.90 39.64
C ASN A 3 -28.87 3.41 39.41
N GLN A 4 -29.13 4.22 40.42
CA GLN A 4 -28.86 5.66 40.42
C GLN A 4 -27.33 5.88 40.43
N ILE A 5 -26.73 5.97 39.24
CA ILE A 5 -25.31 6.29 39.09
C ILE A 5 -25.07 7.66 39.75
N LYS A 6 -24.32 7.66 40.85
CA LYS A 6 -24.01 8.87 41.63
C LYS A 6 -23.36 9.91 40.72
N LYS A 7 -23.92 11.13 40.67
CA LYS A 7 -23.51 12.23 39.77
C LYS A 7 -22.00 12.53 39.76
N TRP A 8 -21.31 12.30 40.89
CA TRP A 8 -19.86 12.44 40.98
C TRP A 8 -19.08 11.46 40.09
N LYS A 9 -19.56 10.21 39.91
CA LYS A 9 -18.96 9.22 39.02
C LYS A 9 -19.08 9.60 37.54
N ILE A 10 -20.18 10.27 37.16
CA ILE A 10 -20.37 10.78 35.79
C ILE A 10 -19.36 11.90 35.51
N SER A 11 -19.15 12.80 36.48
CA SER A 11 -18.15 13.87 36.35
C SER A 11 -16.73 13.34 36.21
N THR A 12 -16.37 12.25 36.92
CA THR A 12 -15.04 11.64 36.80
C THR A 12 -14.84 11.00 35.43
N ILE A 13 -15.84 10.28 34.92
CA ILE A 13 -15.77 9.63 33.59
C ILE A 13 -15.63 10.67 32.47
N VAL A 14 -16.43 11.75 32.52
CA VAL A 14 -16.35 12.83 31.52
C VAL A 14 -14.98 13.51 31.57
N LEU A 15 -14.43 13.75 32.77
CA LEU A 15 -13.11 14.34 32.91
C LEU A 15 -12.00 13.40 32.41
N SER A 16 -12.09 12.10 32.67
CA SER A 16 -11.15 11.10 32.15
C SER A 16 -11.19 11.01 30.62
N ILE A 17 -12.38 11.03 30.01
CA ILE A 17 -12.53 11.03 28.54
C ILE A 17 -11.95 12.32 27.95
N LEU A 18 -12.22 13.48 28.56
CA LEU A 18 -11.64 14.76 28.14
C LEU A 18 -10.11 14.75 28.23
N VAL A 19 -9.54 14.18 29.29
CA VAL A 19 -8.08 14.05 29.44
C VAL A 19 -7.49 13.12 28.38
N VAL A 20 -8.14 11.99 28.07
CA VAL A 20 -7.68 11.08 27.00
C VAL A 20 -7.76 11.76 25.63
N ILE A 21 -8.84 12.48 25.33
CA ILE A 21 -8.97 13.25 24.09
C ILE A 21 -7.92 14.36 24.02
N LEU A 22 -7.64 15.06 25.14
CA LEU A 22 -6.60 16.09 25.18
C LEU A 22 -5.21 15.49 24.95
N VAL A 23 -4.93 14.31 25.52
CA VAL A 23 -3.67 13.57 25.31
C VAL A 23 -3.56 13.11 23.85
N VAL A 24 -4.63 12.61 23.23
CA VAL A 24 -4.64 12.23 21.81
C VAL A 24 -4.47 13.46 20.90
N ILE A 25 -5.01 14.63 21.25
CA ILE A 25 -4.83 15.88 20.49
C ILE A 25 -3.41 16.45 20.67
N LEU A 26 -2.80 16.27 21.84
CA LEU A 26 -1.41 16.68 22.12
C LEU A 26 -0.38 15.74 21.48
N ILE A 27 -0.72 14.45 21.33
CA ILE A 27 0.04 13.48 20.55
C ILE A 27 -0.44 13.55 19.10
N LYS A 28 -0.11 14.65 18.41
CA LYS A 28 -0.05 14.57 16.94
C LYS A 28 1.02 13.52 16.60
N PRO A 29 0.74 12.49 15.78
CA PRO A 29 1.81 11.66 15.26
C PRO A 29 2.78 12.58 14.52
N SER A 30 3.92 12.84 15.14
CA SER A 30 4.98 13.63 14.54
C SER A 30 5.69 12.71 13.56
N PHE A 31 5.17 12.63 12.34
CA PHE A 31 5.99 12.21 11.20
C PHE A 31 7.25 13.08 11.21
N GLY A 32 8.42 12.46 11.02
CA GLY A 32 9.71 13.18 11.05
C GLY A 32 9.68 14.39 10.09
N SER A 33 10.44 15.45 10.41
CA SER A 33 10.61 16.52 9.42
C SER A 33 11.23 15.95 8.14
N PRO A 34 10.99 16.53 6.94
CA PRO A 34 11.62 16.05 5.71
C PRO A 34 13.14 15.93 5.87
N GLN A 35 13.78 16.93 6.49
CA GLN A 35 15.21 16.88 6.79
C GLN A 35 15.60 15.67 7.63
N LYS A 36 14.83 15.34 8.67
CA LYS A 36 15.10 14.19 9.53
C LYS A 36 14.97 12.87 8.76
N ILE A 37 13.94 12.75 7.92
CA ILE A 37 13.76 11.58 7.05
C ILE A 37 14.94 11.45 6.09
N GLY A 38 15.39 12.54 5.48
CA GLY A 38 16.57 12.55 4.63
C GLY A 38 17.84 12.12 5.35
N GLU A 39 18.05 12.59 6.58
CA GLU A 39 19.18 12.17 7.44
C GLU A 39 19.10 10.67 7.78
N ASP A 40 17.92 10.16 8.12
CA ASP A 40 17.69 8.74 8.41
C ASP A 40 17.93 7.87 7.17
N THR A 41 17.46 8.30 6.00
CA THR A 41 17.74 7.66 4.72
C THR A 41 19.24 7.58 4.43
N ILE A 42 19.99 8.67 4.61
CA ILE A 42 21.46 8.65 4.43
C ILE A 42 22.14 7.74 5.45
N GLY A 43 21.66 7.72 6.70
CA GLY A 43 22.16 6.81 7.73
C GLY A 43 22.00 5.35 7.30
N TYR A 44 20.79 4.99 6.87
CA TYR A 44 20.45 3.67 6.37
C TYR A 44 21.32 3.26 5.17
N ILE A 45 21.44 4.13 4.15
CA ILE A 45 22.26 3.85 2.96
C ILE A 45 23.72 3.59 3.33
N ASN A 46 24.31 4.45 4.16
CA ASN A 46 25.71 4.31 4.54
C ASN A 46 25.98 3.04 5.36
N GLN A 47 25.05 2.71 6.25
CA GLN A 47 25.18 1.55 7.14
C GLN A 47 24.91 0.23 6.41
N GLU A 48 23.78 0.15 5.71
CA GLU A 48 23.22 -1.11 5.21
C GLU A 48 23.56 -1.36 3.74
N LEU A 49 23.56 -0.34 2.88
CA LEU A 49 23.80 -0.51 1.44
C LEU A 49 25.27 -0.37 1.04
N LEU A 50 25.94 0.68 1.53
CA LEU A 50 27.34 0.93 1.22
C LEU A 50 28.27 0.14 2.12
N ALA A 51 27.86 -0.19 3.35
CA ALA A 51 28.61 -1.00 4.30
C ALA A 51 30.11 -0.62 4.41
N GLY A 52 30.41 0.69 4.36
CA GLY A 52 31.77 1.23 4.41
C GLY A 52 32.58 1.22 3.10
N GLN A 53 32.01 0.76 1.98
CA GLN A 53 32.63 0.81 0.64
C GLN A 53 32.47 2.16 -0.06
N GLY A 54 31.75 3.10 0.56
CA GLY A 54 31.53 4.45 0.06
C GLY A 54 30.90 5.35 1.12
N THR A 55 30.58 6.58 0.73
CA THR A 55 29.83 7.51 1.57
C THR A 55 28.77 8.21 0.72
N ALA A 56 27.53 8.14 1.18
CA ALA A 56 26.41 8.91 0.69
C ALA A 56 26.20 10.16 1.55
N THR A 57 25.87 11.28 0.92
CA THR A 57 25.43 12.51 1.59
C THR A 57 24.11 13.01 1.01
N LEU A 58 23.36 13.77 1.82
CA LEU A 58 22.08 14.35 1.40
C LEU A 58 22.34 15.59 0.53
N GLY A 59 22.03 15.51 -0.76
CA GLY A 59 22.02 16.66 -1.66
C GLY A 59 20.76 17.52 -1.48
N GLY A 60 19.63 16.87 -1.18
CA GLY A 60 18.36 17.55 -0.92
C GLY A 60 17.22 16.58 -0.66
N ILE A 61 16.15 17.08 -0.04
CA ILE A 61 14.90 16.35 0.08
C ILE A 61 13.73 17.31 -0.13
N LYS A 62 12.78 16.90 -0.96
CA LYS A 62 11.56 17.66 -1.26
C LYS A 62 10.40 16.70 -1.44
N LYS A 63 9.18 17.19 -1.30
CA LYS A 63 8.00 16.39 -1.69
C LYS A 63 8.14 16.03 -3.16
N SER A 64 7.88 14.77 -3.48
CA SER A 64 7.89 14.32 -4.87
C SER A 64 6.76 15.02 -5.62
N GLU A 65 7.09 15.53 -6.82
CA GLU A 65 6.10 16.08 -7.75
C GLU A 65 5.52 15.00 -8.67
N ILE A 66 6.09 13.79 -8.62
CA ILE A 66 5.75 12.67 -9.52
C ILE A 66 4.88 11.65 -8.78
N ILE A 67 5.14 11.40 -7.49
CA ILE A 67 4.47 10.37 -6.69
C ILE A 67 4.06 11.00 -5.36
N ASP A 68 2.78 11.27 -5.16
CA ASP A 68 2.30 11.82 -3.90
C ASP A 68 2.45 10.80 -2.74
N GLY A 69 2.56 11.30 -1.51
CA GLY A 69 2.91 10.47 -0.36
C GLY A 69 4.40 10.10 -0.28
N MET A 70 5.23 10.56 -1.22
CA MET A 70 6.68 10.35 -1.21
C MET A 70 7.47 11.66 -1.17
N TYR A 71 8.71 11.56 -0.68
CA TYR A 71 9.76 12.54 -0.86
C TYR A 71 10.71 12.07 -1.96
N GLU A 72 11.12 12.98 -2.85
CA GLU A 72 12.30 12.80 -3.70
C GLU A 72 13.53 13.17 -2.86
N VAL A 73 14.47 12.24 -2.77
CA VAL A 73 15.75 12.40 -2.07
C VAL A 73 16.85 12.42 -3.11
N GLU A 74 17.65 13.49 -3.11
CA GLU A 74 18.87 13.60 -3.88
C GLU A 74 20.04 13.10 -3.04
N LEU A 75 20.70 12.07 -3.53
CA LEU A 75 21.79 11.34 -2.88
C LEU A 75 23.09 11.65 -3.63
N ASP A 76 24.09 12.17 -2.94
CA ASP A 76 25.42 12.33 -3.52
C ASP A 76 26.31 11.17 -3.05
N ILE A 77 26.73 10.32 -3.98
CA ILE A 77 27.55 9.14 -3.70
C ILE A 77 28.81 9.24 -4.55
N GLN A 78 29.97 9.38 -3.89
CA GLN A 78 31.28 9.46 -4.54
C GLN A 78 31.41 10.56 -5.63
N GLY A 79 30.58 11.61 -5.54
CA GLY A 79 30.58 12.74 -6.47
C GLY A 79 29.56 12.65 -7.59
N ASP A 80 28.82 11.54 -7.69
CA ASP A 80 27.67 11.40 -8.58
C ASP A 80 26.36 11.63 -7.80
N THR A 81 25.42 12.34 -8.42
CA THR A 81 24.10 12.62 -7.85
C THR A 81 23.08 11.61 -8.37
N PHE A 82 22.44 10.90 -7.44
CA PHE A 82 21.37 9.94 -7.68
C PHE A 82 20.05 10.47 -7.11
N LYS A 83 18.94 10.10 -7.75
CA LYS A 83 17.60 10.39 -7.25
C LYS A 83 16.94 9.11 -6.78
N SER A 84 16.35 9.17 -5.61
CA SER A 84 15.61 8.06 -5.01
C SER A 84 14.33 8.61 -4.35
N PHE A 85 13.45 7.70 -3.93
CA PHE A 85 12.21 8.06 -3.27
C PHE A 85 12.15 7.44 -1.88
N VAL A 86 11.59 8.17 -0.93
CA VAL A 86 11.28 7.67 0.40
C VAL A 86 9.84 8.02 0.75
N THR A 87 9.12 7.11 1.43
CA THR A 87 7.77 7.41 1.89
C THR A 87 7.77 8.59 2.87
N GLN A 88 6.66 9.33 2.93
CA GLN A 88 6.56 10.51 3.81
C GLN A 88 6.63 10.20 5.31
N ASP A 89 6.42 8.94 5.69
CA ASP A 89 6.63 8.45 7.05
C ASP A 89 8.09 8.02 7.33
N GLY A 90 8.95 8.01 6.31
CA GLY A 90 10.35 7.62 6.41
C GLY A 90 10.55 6.12 6.59
N ARG A 91 9.56 5.28 6.26
CA ARG A 91 9.67 3.83 6.42
C ARG A 91 10.35 3.14 5.24
N TYR A 92 9.96 3.46 4.01
CA TYR A 92 10.44 2.73 2.82
C TYR A 92 11.31 3.60 1.92
N LEU A 93 12.48 3.09 1.53
CA LEU A 93 13.41 3.67 0.56
C LEU A 93 13.37 2.89 -0.76
N PHE A 94 13.34 3.59 -1.89
CA PHE A 94 13.24 2.97 -3.22
C PHE A 94 14.52 3.18 -4.03
N VAL A 95 15.35 2.15 -4.12
CA VAL A 95 16.60 2.15 -4.91
C VAL A 95 16.53 1.17 -6.08
N ASP A 96 16.10 -0.07 -5.83
CA ASP A 96 15.86 -1.13 -6.80
C ASP A 96 14.67 -1.98 -6.29
N GLY A 97 13.57 -1.28 -6.02
CA GLY A 97 12.47 -1.77 -5.20
C GLY A 97 12.48 -1.19 -3.78
N PRO A 98 11.42 -1.47 -3.00
CA PRO A 98 11.26 -0.95 -1.64
C PRO A 98 12.20 -1.62 -0.64
N LEU A 99 12.78 -0.82 0.24
CA LEU A 99 13.53 -1.28 1.41
C LEU A 99 12.90 -0.70 2.67
N ASP A 100 12.48 -1.57 3.60
CA ASP A 100 12.04 -1.14 4.93
C ASP A 100 13.25 -0.67 5.74
N MET A 101 13.39 0.65 5.92
CA MET A 101 14.50 1.26 6.64
C MET A 101 14.45 1.00 8.16
N SER A 102 13.40 0.37 8.67
CA SER A 102 13.34 -0.09 10.06
C SER A 102 14.02 -1.44 10.29
N GLU A 103 14.36 -2.16 9.22
CA GLU A 103 15.04 -3.45 9.26
C GLU A 103 16.53 -3.30 8.94
N THR A 104 17.36 -4.23 9.39
CA THR A 104 18.78 -4.28 8.98
C THR A 104 18.93 -5.27 7.83
N LEU A 105 19.74 -4.94 6.82
CA LEU A 105 20.02 -5.85 5.72
C LEU A 105 20.97 -6.94 6.21
N SER A 106 20.43 -8.05 6.71
CA SER A 106 21.22 -9.28 6.83
C SER A 106 21.61 -9.77 5.44
N ASN A 107 22.75 -10.47 5.31
CA ASN A 107 23.33 -10.98 4.05
C ASN A 107 22.45 -11.95 3.22
N GLU A 108 21.17 -12.07 3.53
CA GLU A 108 20.19 -12.65 2.62
C GLU A 108 19.86 -11.56 1.61
N ALA A 109 20.33 -11.75 0.37
CA ALA A 109 20.03 -10.88 -0.76
C ALA A 109 18.57 -10.44 -0.69
N GLN A 110 18.30 -9.12 -0.81
CA GLN A 110 16.97 -8.51 -0.82
C GLN A 110 15.93 -9.54 -1.26
N SER A 111 15.26 -10.15 -0.29
CA SER A 111 14.30 -11.21 -0.58
C SER A 111 13.25 -10.55 -1.46
N LEU A 112 12.97 -11.18 -2.60
CA LEU A 112 11.86 -10.75 -3.42
C LEU A 112 10.63 -10.69 -2.49
N PRO A 113 9.74 -9.67 -2.60
CA PRO A 113 8.56 -9.59 -1.76
C PRO A 113 7.90 -10.95 -1.56
N GLU A 114 7.54 -11.30 -0.32
CA GLU A 114 7.15 -12.67 0.05
C GLU A 114 6.14 -13.28 -0.94
N MET A 115 5.17 -12.49 -1.41
CA MET A 115 4.13 -12.99 -2.33
C MET A 115 4.65 -13.26 -3.74
N LEU A 116 5.69 -12.56 -4.18
CA LEU A 116 6.33 -12.77 -5.48
C LEU A 116 7.23 -14.02 -5.49
N GLU A 117 7.62 -14.55 -4.33
CA GLU A 117 8.30 -15.85 -4.21
C GLU A 117 7.33 -17.04 -4.21
N LYS A 118 6.03 -16.79 -4.01
CA LYS A 118 5.02 -17.86 -3.93
C LYS A 118 4.66 -18.40 -5.30
N GLU A 119 4.50 -19.72 -5.35
CA GLU A 119 4.00 -20.41 -6.54
C GLU A 119 2.61 -19.86 -6.92
N SER A 120 2.53 -19.34 -8.14
CA SER A 120 1.32 -18.75 -8.67
C SER A 120 1.03 -19.25 -10.09
N THR A 121 -0.25 -19.18 -10.46
CA THR A 121 -0.71 -19.53 -11.80
C THR A 121 -1.47 -18.36 -12.41
N GLU A 122 -1.23 -18.08 -13.68
CA GLU A 122 -1.98 -17.08 -14.41
C GLU A 122 -3.45 -17.50 -14.59
N VAL A 123 -4.37 -16.58 -14.30
CA VAL A 123 -5.82 -16.69 -14.48
C VAL A 123 -6.30 -15.54 -15.39
N GLU A 124 -7.62 -15.32 -15.48
CA GLU A 124 -8.21 -14.34 -16.40
C GLU A 124 -7.57 -12.94 -16.28
N GLY A 125 -7.31 -12.31 -17.43
CA GLY A 125 -6.76 -10.95 -17.51
C GLY A 125 -5.35 -10.78 -16.95
N TRP A 126 -4.53 -11.83 -16.98
CA TRP A 126 -3.13 -11.84 -16.49
C TRP A 126 -2.99 -11.68 -14.97
N PHE A 127 -4.07 -11.90 -14.22
CA PHE A 127 -3.99 -12.04 -12.78
C PHE A 127 -3.20 -13.30 -12.43
N GLN A 128 -2.44 -13.23 -11.34
CA GLN A 128 -1.75 -14.36 -10.74
C GLN A 128 -2.57 -14.85 -9.55
N GLU A 129 -2.90 -16.13 -9.52
CA GLU A 129 -3.50 -16.81 -8.37
C GLU A 129 -2.41 -17.48 -7.55
N ILE A 130 -2.23 -17.05 -6.30
CA ILE A 130 -1.35 -17.69 -5.33
C ILE A 130 -2.08 -18.90 -4.76
N THR A 131 -1.75 -20.08 -5.28
CA THR A 131 -2.56 -21.30 -5.08
C THR A 131 -2.65 -21.78 -3.63
N GLU A 132 -1.64 -21.48 -2.81
CA GLU A 132 -1.55 -21.86 -1.41
C GLU A 132 -2.31 -20.93 -0.43
N LEU A 133 -2.81 -19.79 -0.90
CA LEU A 133 -3.51 -18.83 -0.06
C LEU A 133 -5.02 -19.01 -0.08
N ASP A 134 -5.64 -18.80 1.08
CA ASP A 134 -7.07 -18.58 1.20
C ASP A 134 -7.41 -17.12 0.88
N VAL A 135 -8.68 -16.87 0.48
CA VAL A 135 -9.18 -15.52 0.26
C VAL A 135 -9.22 -14.77 1.58
N CYS A 136 -8.44 -13.70 1.71
CA CYS A 136 -8.46 -12.84 2.89
C CYS A 136 -9.73 -11.97 2.91
N MET A 137 -10.29 -11.81 4.10
CA MET A 137 -11.59 -11.19 4.32
C MET A 137 -11.50 -10.09 5.37
N GLU A 138 -12.24 -9.01 5.18
CA GLU A 138 -12.56 -8.03 6.21
C GLU A 138 -14.08 -8.01 6.40
N ASN A 139 -14.56 -8.13 7.64
CA ASN A 139 -16.00 -8.15 7.92
C ASN A 139 -16.80 -9.15 7.05
N ASN A 140 -16.22 -10.33 6.79
CA ASN A 140 -16.75 -11.38 5.91
C ASN A 140 -16.87 -11.01 4.42
N LYS A 141 -16.09 -10.04 3.95
CA LYS A 141 -16.03 -9.62 2.54
C LYS A 141 -14.61 -9.75 2.01
N PRO A 142 -14.38 -10.28 0.79
CA PRO A 142 -13.05 -10.27 0.19
C PRO A 142 -12.54 -8.84 0.08
N ILE A 143 -11.30 -8.63 0.49
CA ILE A 143 -10.67 -7.31 0.41
C ILE A 143 -10.20 -7.09 -1.03
N VAL A 144 -10.50 -5.93 -1.61
CA VAL A 144 -10.03 -5.55 -2.95
C VAL A 144 -9.21 -4.29 -2.84
N TYR A 145 -7.90 -4.39 -3.04
CA TYR A 145 -7.03 -3.23 -3.15
C TYR A 145 -6.89 -2.80 -4.60
N PHE A 146 -6.95 -1.48 -4.80
CA PHE A 146 -6.53 -0.84 -6.04
C PHE A 146 -5.53 0.26 -5.72
N PHE A 147 -4.26 -0.04 -5.93
CA PHE A 147 -3.15 0.90 -5.77
C PHE A 147 -2.93 1.64 -7.09
N GLY A 148 -2.87 2.96 -7.03
CA GLY A 148 -2.73 3.82 -8.21
C GLY A 148 -2.17 5.19 -7.87
N SER A 149 -2.04 6.02 -8.89
CA SER A 149 -1.66 7.43 -8.78
C SER A 149 -2.35 8.23 -9.87
N ASP A 150 -2.78 9.45 -9.57
CA ASP A 150 -3.36 10.38 -10.54
C ASP A 150 -2.31 10.83 -11.60
N SER A 151 -1.01 10.65 -11.33
CA SER A 151 0.08 10.94 -12.30
C SER A 151 0.38 9.77 -13.25
N CYS A 152 -0.25 8.62 -13.05
CA CYS A 152 -0.01 7.38 -13.78
C CYS A 152 -1.09 7.17 -14.86
N PRO A 153 -0.76 7.27 -16.17
CA PRO A 153 -1.76 7.16 -17.25
C PRO A 153 -2.49 5.81 -17.29
N TYR A 154 -1.80 4.72 -16.95
CA TYR A 154 -2.40 3.39 -16.86
C TYR A 154 -3.38 3.29 -15.69
N CYS A 155 -3.08 3.96 -14.58
CA CYS A 155 -3.94 4.03 -13.40
C CYS A 155 -5.21 4.83 -13.71
N GLU A 156 -5.08 5.97 -14.40
CA GLU A 156 -6.23 6.76 -14.82
C GLU A 156 -7.12 6.06 -15.86
N TRP A 157 -6.54 5.18 -16.69
CA TRP A 157 -7.32 4.32 -17.59
C TRP A 157 -8.07 3.23 -16.83
N GLU A 158 -7.42 2.56 -15.88
CA GLU A 158 -7.98 1.44 -15.11
C GLU A 158 -9.06 1.89 -14.12
N LYS A 159 -8.89 3.07 -13.51
CA LYS A 159 -9.75 3.63 -12.45
C LYS A 159 -11.24 3.61 -12.75
N PRO A 160 -11.75 4.20 -13.85
CA PRO A 160 -13.18 4.15 -14.14
C PRO A 160 -13.68 2.72 -14.38
N ILE A 161 -12.84 1.83 -14.91
CA ILE A 161 -13.20 0.45 -15.25
C ILE A 161 -13.39 -0.38 -13.99
N ILE A 162 -12.40 -0.37 -13.08
CA ILE A 162 -12.51 -1.10 -11.83
C ILE A 162 -13.58 -0.51 -10.92
N GLU A 163 -13.79 0.81 -10.90
CA GLU A 163 -14.86 1.43 -10.13
C GLU A 163 -16.25 1.03 -10.63
N GLU A 164 -16.44 0.86 -11.95
CA GLU A 164 -17.65 0.32 -12.54
C GLU A 164 -17.90 -1.13 -12.08
N VAL A 165 -16.89 -2.00 -12.16
CA VAL A 165 -17.01 -3.40 -11.72
C VAL A 165 -17.24 -3.49 -10.21
N VAL A 166 -16.53 -2.71 -9.39
CA VAL A 166 -16.74 -2.64 -7.94
C VAL A 166 -18.19 -2.28 -7.60
N ALA A 167 -18.80 -1.36 -8.35
CA ALA A 167 -20.19 -0.97 -8.13
C ALA A 167 -21.19 -2.13 -8.36
N GLU A 168 -20.87 -3.06 -9.26
CA GLU A 168 -21.68 -4.27 -9.51
C GLU A 168 -21.66 -5.25 -8.34
N PHE A 169 -20.53 -5.34 -7.64
CA PHE A 169 -20.38 -6.20 -6.45
C PHE A 169 -20.91 -5.54 -5.18
N GLY A 170 -20.87 -4.20 -5.11
CA GLY A 170 -21.43 -3.42 -4.02
C GLY A 170 -20.94 -3.91 -2.65
N ASP A 171 -21.88 -4.33 -1.80
CA ASP A 171 -21.58 -4.75 -0.43
C ASP A 171 -20.93 -6.15 -0.32
N ALA A 172 -20.73 -6.87 -1.43
CA ALA A 172 -20.11 -8.19 -1.43
C ALA A 172 -18.58 -8.15 -1.22
N ILE A 173 -17.94 -6.99 -1.40
CA ILE A 173 -16.49 -6.81 -1.30
C ILE A 173 -16.15 -5.63 -0.37
N ASP A 174 -14.94 -5.65 0.21
CA ASP A 174 -14.35 -4.49 0.90
C ASP A 174 -13.36 -3.78 -0.03
N TYR A 175 -13.85 -2.80 -0.79
CA TYR A 175 -13.04 -2.07 -1.78
C TYR A 175 -12.20 -0.96 -1.15
N ARG A 176 -10.89 -1.05 -1.35
CA ARG A 176 -9.85 -0.18 -0.80
C ARG A 176 -9.04 0.46 -1.94
N LYS A 177 -9.54 1.59 -2.45
CA LYS A 177 -8.75 2.46 -3.35
C LYS A 177 -7.64 3.15 -2.56
N ARG A 178 -6.41 3.06 -3.05
CA ARG A 178 -5.20 3.65 -2.46
C ARG A 178 -4.47 4.43 -3.55
N TYR A 179 -4.83 5.71 -3.66
CA TYR A 179 -4.21 6.64 -4.60
C TYR A 179 -3.32 7.60 -3.84
N ASP A 180 -2.14 7.87 -4.39
CA ASP A 180 -1.36 9.06 -4.03
C ASP A 180 -1.08 9.18 -2.51
N GLY A 181 -0.86 8.05 -1.85
CA GLY A 181 -0.70 8.00 -0.40
C GLY A 181 0.02 6.75 0.09
N THR A 182 0.37 6.74 1.38
CA THR A 182 1.16 5.69 2.03
C THR A 182 0.32 4.66 2.80
N THR A 183 -1.00 4.81 2.80
CA THR A 183 -1.88 3.85 3.50
C THR A 183 -1.85 2.50 2.80
N ASP A 184 -1.61 1.44 3.57
CA ASP A 184 -1.46 0.05 3.10
C ASP A 184 -0.31 -0.13 2.08
N VAL A 185 0.70 0.76 2.10
CA VAL A 185 1.85 0.66 1.19
C VAL A 185 2.61 -0.64 1.40
N ASP A 186 2.71 -1.15 2.62
CA ASP A 186 3.27 -2.47 2.94
C ASP A 186 2.57 -3.61 2.16
N VAL A 187 1.26 -3.53 1.96
CA VAL A 187 0.52 -4.47 1.12
C VAL A 187 0.96 -4.33 -0.34
N LEU A 188 1.05 -3.12 -0.88
CA LEU A 188 1.55 -2.92 -2.25
C LEU A 188 2.95 -3.53 -2.44
N LEU A 189 3.84 -3.28 -1.49
CA LEU A 189 5.23 -3.73 -1.54
C LEU A 189 5.39 -5.24 -1.39
N ASN A 190 4.41 -5.93 -0.79
CA ASN A 190 4.41 -7.38 -0.69
C ASN A 190 4.03 -8.08 -2.01
N TYR A 191 3.23 -7.44 -2.87
CA TYR A 191 2.73 -8.01 -4.13
C TYR A 191 3.37 -7.40 -5.38
N SER A 192 4.07 -6.28 -5.23
CA SER A 192 4.81 -5.63 -6.30
C SER A 192 6.03 -4.91 -5.72
N GLN A 193 6.98 -4.54 -6.56
CA GLN A 193 8.11 -3.70 -6.13
C GLN A 193 7.72 -2.21 -6.09
N GLY A 194 6.50 -1.89 -5.62
CA GLY A 194 5.93 -0.53 -5.60
C GLY A 194 5.34 -0.07 -6.93
N ALA A 195 5.12 -0.98 -7.88
CA ALA A 195 4.60 -0.65 -9.19
C ALA A 195 3.08 -0.38 -9.14
N VAL A 196 2.62 0.61 -9.91
CA VAL A 196 1.20 0.95 -10.06
C VAL A 196 0.78 1.02 -11.54
N PRO A 197 -0.47 0.68 -11.89
CA PRO A 197 -1.51 0.20 -10.99
C PRO A 197 -1.22 -1.22 -10.51
N THR A 198 -1.61 -1.53 -9.27
CA THR A 198 -1.59 -2.91 -8.76
C THR A 198 -2.95 -3.21 -8.14
N ILE A 199 -3.56 -4.31 -8.58
CA ILE A 199 -4.85 -4.79 -8.09
C ILE A 199 -4.61 -6.07 -7.31
N ILE A 200 -5.13 -6.15 -6.09
CA ILE A 200 -5.06 -7.35 -5.25
C ILE A 200 -6.48 -7.68 -4.80
N VAL A 201 -6.91 -8.91 -5.01
CA VAL A 201 -8.24 -9.40 -4.68
C VAL A 201 -8.10 -10.57 -3.72
N GLY A 202 -8.62 -10.38 -2.50
CA GLY A 202 -8.64 -11.40 -1.47
C GLY A 202 -7.27 -11.92 -1.08
N CYS A 203 -6.20 -11.13 -1.22
CA CYS A 203 -4.80 -11.54 -0.99
C CYS A 203 -4.31 -12.73 -1.85
N LYS A 204 -5.19 -13.31 -2.66
CA LYS A 204 -4.97 -14.54 -3.40
C LYS A 204 -4.74 -14.27 -4.87
N TYR A 205 -5.45 -13.30 -5.43
CA TYR A 205 -5.32 -12.89 -6.82
C TYR A 205 -4.65 -11.53 -6.88
N TYR A 206 -3.67 -11.35 -7.75
CA TYR A 206 -3.05 -10.03 -7.93
C TYR A 206 -2.61 -9.80 -9.38
N ARG A 207 -2.52 -8.53 -9.78
CA ARG A 207 -1.95 -8.12 -11.06
C ARG A 207 -1.23 -6.79 -10.92
N THR A 208 -0.01 -6.73 -11.43
CA THR A 208 0.74 -5.48 -11.63
C THR A 208 0.52 -5.01 -13.07
N GLY A 209 0.02 -3.79 -13.24
CA GLY A 209 -0.33 -3.19 -14.53
C GLY A 209 -1.84 -3.20 -14.82
N ALA A 210 -2.21 -2.45 -15.86
CA ALA A 210 -3.57 -2.33 -16.38
C ALA A 210 -3.76 -3.25 -17.60
N GLY A 211 -4.97 -3.79 -17.80
CA GLY A 211 -5.24 -4.70 -18.92
C GLY A 211 -5.59 -4.01 -20.24
N GLN A 212 -4.91 -2.92 -20.57
CA GLN A 212 -5.21 -2.10 -21.76
C GLN A 212 -5.28 -2.89 -23.07
N SER A 213 -4.47 -3.93 -23.23
CA SER A 213 -4.45 -4.80 -24.41
C SER A 213 -5.71 -5.66 -24.55
N LEU A 214 -6.49 -5.85 -23.48
CA LEU A 214 -7.81 -6.51 -23.53
C LEU A 214 -8.90 -5.56 -24.05
N GLY A 215 -8.65 -4.25 -24.01
CA GLY A 215 -9.69 -3.23 -24.14
C GLY A 215 -10.57 -3.15 -22.90
N GLU A 216 -11.45 -2.14 -22.87
CA GLU A 216 -12.29 -1.84 -21.70
C GLU A 216 -13.20 -3.02 -21.30
N GLU A 217 -13.94 -3.59 -22.25
CA GLU A 217 -14.86 -4.70 -21.94
C GLU A 217 -14.14 -5.98 -21.53
N GLY A 218 -13.01 -6.31 -22.17
CA GLY A 218 -12.21 -7.46 -21.78
C GLY A 218 -11.58 -7.30 -20.39
N GLU A 219 -11.22 -6.07 -20.01
CA GLU A 219 -10.78 -5.78 -18.65
C GLU A 219 -11.92 -5.94 -17.63
N LYS A 220 -13.11 -5.42 -17.91
CA LYS A 220 -14.28 -5.62 -17.04
C LYS A 220 -14.59 -7.11 -16.86
N GLU A 221 -14.56 -7.90 -17.93
CA GLU A 221 -14.76 -9.35 -17.86
C GLU A 221 -13.73 -10.05 -16.98
N ALA A 222 -12.44 -9.70 -17.12
CA ALA A 222 -11.38 -10.25 -16.27
C ALA A 222 -11.57 -9.90 -14.79
N LEU A 223 -11.85 -8.63 -14.48
CA LEU A 223 -12.10 -8.18 -13.11
C LEU A 223 -13.32 -8.89 -12.50
N ARG A 224 -14.42 -9.00 -13.24
CA ARG A 224 -15.61 -9.76 -12.81
C ARG A 224 -15.27 -11.20 -12.52
N ALA A 225 -14.53 -11.89 -13.40
CA ALA A 225 -14.14 -13.28 -13.21
C ALA A 225 -13.35 -13.47 -11.91
N VAL A 226 -12.35 -12.62 -11.66
CA VAL A 226 -11.52 -12.68 -10.44
C VAL A 226 -12.35 -12.35 -9.19
N PHE A 227 -13.21 -11.33 -9.23
CA PHE A 227 -14.05 -10.97 -8.09
C PHE A 227 -15.08 -12.07 -7.79
N CYS A 228 -15.63 -12.73 -8.82
CA CYS A 228 -16.52 -13.87 -8.66
C CYS A 228 -15.81 -15.07 -8.03
N ARG A 229 -14.56 -15.36 -8.42
CA ARG A 229 -13.74 -16.39 -7.75
C ARG A 229 -13.54 -16.05 -6.28
N ALA A 230 -13.14 -14.82 -5.97
CA ALA A 230 -12.86 -14.40 -4.60
C ALA A 230 -14.10 -14.37 -3.70
N THR A 231 -15.25 -14.01 -4.24
CA THR A 231 -16.53 -13.95 -3.49
C THR A 231 -17.26 -15.29 -3.40
N GLY A 232 -16.74 -16.34 -4.04
CA GLY A 232 -17.45 -17.62 -4.17
C GLY A 232 -18.75 -17.50 -4.97
N GLY A 233 -18.79 -16.59 -5.95
CA GLY A 233 -19.93 -16.40 -6.86
C GLY A 233 -20.98 -15.40 -6.38
N ILE A 234 -20.63 -14.46 -5.50
CA ILE A 234 -21.57 -13.47 -4.95
C ILE A 234 -21.17 -12.05 -5.41
N PRO A 235 -22.10 -11.26 -6.01
CA PRO A 235 -23.52 -11.54 -6.19
C PRO A 235 -23.80 -12.41 -7.43
N SER A 236 -24.80 -13.29 -7.34
CA SER A 236 -25.19 -14.18 -8.43
C SER A 236 -25.73 -13.45 -9.66
N SER A 237 -26.13 -12.18 -9.54
CA SER A 237 -26.53 -11.34 -10.66
C SER A 237 -25.36 -10.96 -11.58
N VAL A 238 -24.13 -11.04 -11.07
CA VAL A 238 -22.90 -10.76 -11.81
C VAL A 238 -22.16 -12.06 -12.13
N CYS A 239 -22.08 -12.96 -11.14
CA CYS A 239 -21.32 -14.21 -11.24
C CYS A 239 -22.09 -15.40 -11.79
N GLY A 240 -23.38 -15.22 -12.09
CA GLY A 240 -24.28 -16.29 -12.49
C GLY A 240 -24.35 -16.47 -14.01
N GLU A 241 -23.26 -16.93 -14.63
CA GLU A 241 -23.27 -17.75 -15.86
C GLU A 241 -22.21 -18.85 -15.78
#